data_AF-A0A830GX49-F1
#
_entry.id   AF-A0A830GX49-F1
#
_cell.length_a   1.000
_cell.length_b   1.000
_cell.length_c   1.000
_cell.angle_alpha   90.00
_cell.angle_beta   90.00
_cell.angle_gamma   90.00
#
_symmetry.space_group_name_H-M   'P 1'
#
loop_
_entity.id
_entity.type
_entity.pdbx_description
1 polymer ?
#
loop_
_entity_poly.entity_id
_entity_poly.type
_entity_poly.pdbx_seq_one_letter_code
_entity_poly.pdbx_strand_id
1 'polypeptide(L)' 'MQVRDELRKALDPLLHGKVVDNGEDRAWLYYAEARELEEAAGKVGDTIRRLGLEARRLDQEDAAIFVLKGEVIAIIKAWT' A
#
# COMPACT_ATOMS: atom_id res chain seq x y z
N MET A 1 10.33 6.55 -9.53
CA MET A 1 9.28 7.58 -9.52
C MET A 1 7.97 7.09 -10.13
N GLN A 2 7.95 6.56 -11.36
CA GLN A 2 6.72 6.18 -12.09
C GLN A 2 5.80 5.16 -11.38
N VAL A 3 6.35 4.07 -10.84
CA VAL A 3 5.57 3.02 -10.15
C VAL A 3 4.83 3.54 -8.91
N ARG A 4 5.42 4.50 -8.19
CA ARG A 4 4.85 5.07 -6.95
C ARG A 4 3.59 5.86 -7.25
N ASP A 5 3.64 6.71 -8.28
CA ASP A 5 2.49 7.49 -8.73
C ASP A 5 1.39 6.61 -9.31
N GLU A 6 1.75 5.55 -10.03
CA GLU A 6 0.78 4.58 -10.55
C GLU A 6 0.07 3.83 -9.42
N LEU A 7 0.80 3.39 -8.41
CA LEU A 7 0.23 2.71 -7.24
C LEU A 7 -0.67 3.65 -6.44
N ARG A 8 -0.26 4.91 -6.21
CA ARG A 8 -1.13 5.93 -5.60
C ARG A 8 -2.40 6.15 -6.41
N LYS A 9 -2.29 6.44 -7.71
CA LYS A 9 -3.44 6.71 -8.59
C LYS A 9 -4.41 5.53 -8.64
N ALA A 10 -3.92 4.31 -8.48
CA ALA A 10 -4.75 3.12 -8.45
C ALA A 10 -5.42 2.88 -7.08
N LEU A 11 -4.74 3.16 -5.96
CA LEU A 11 -5.25 2.89 -4.62
C LEU A 11 -6.07 4.03 -4.01
N ASP A 12 -5.76 5.28 -4.34
CA ASP A 12 -6.40 6.46 -3.75
C ASP A 12 -7.93 6.48 -3.98
N PRO A 13 -8.45 6.13 -5.17
CA PRO A 13 -9.90 6.01 -5.38
C PRO A 13 -10.56 4.87 -4.59
N LEU A 14 -9.77 3.90 -4.12
CA LEU A 14 -10.26 2.70 -3.44
C LEU A 14 -10.25 2.85 -1.92
N LEU A 15 -9.22 3.51 -1.39
CA LEU A 15 -8.89 3.50 0.03
C LEU A 15 -8.70 4.90 0.63
N HIS A 16 -8.70 5.95 -0.18
CA HIS A 16 -8.54 7.35 0.27
C HIS A 16 -7.35 7.55 1.21
N GLY A 17 -6.23 6.90 0.87
CA GLY A 17 -5.03 6.89 1.70
C GLY A 17 -4.23 8.18 1.56
N LYS A 18 -3.16 8.27 2.34
CA LYS A 18 -2.16 9.32 2.26
C LYS A 18 -0.83 8.74 1.83
N VAL A 19 -0.06 9.56 1.14
CA VAL A 19 1.35 9.29 0.88
C VAL A 19 2.19 9.91 1.99
N VAL A 20 3.06 9.10 2.58
CA VAL A 20 4.14 9.57 3.44
C VAL A 20 5.42 9.53 2.62
N ASP A 21 5.98 10.71 2.37
CA ASP A 21 7.25 10.91 1.68
C ASP A 21 8.23 11.49 2.70
N ASN A 22 9.40 10.86 2.87
CA ASN A 22 10.41 11.33 3.82
C ASN A 22 11.37 12.38 3.23
N GLY A 23 11.14 12.85 2.00
CA GLY A 23 11.96 13.85 1.33
C GLY A 23 13.31 13.34 0.83
N GLU A 24 13.65 12.07 1.09
CA GLU A 24 14.73 11.37 0.42
C GLU A 24 14.14 10.59 -0.76
N ASP A 25 14.88 10.48 -1.88
CA ASP A 25 14.44 9.79 -3.11
C ASP A 25 13.92 8.34 -2.90
N ARG A 26 14.08 7.77 -1.71
CA ARG A 26 13.98 6.33 -1.44
C ARG A 26 12.76 5.91 -0.63
N ALA A 27 12.25 6.68 0.33
CA ALA A 27 11.15 6.19 1.17
C ALA A 27 9.80 6.87 0.86
N TRP A 28 8.97 6.14 0.11
CA TRP A 28 7.59 6.50 -0.18
C TRP A 28 6.67 5.39 0.35
N LEU A 29 5.68 5.76 1.15
CA LEU A 29 4.77 4.83 1.79
C LEU A 29 3.31 5.27 1.55
N TYR A 30 2.50 4.37 0.98
CA TYR A 30 1.05 4.55 0.96
C TYR A 30 0.44 4.06 2.27
N TYR A 31 -0.26 4.92 3.00
CA TYR A 31 -0.95 4.57 4.23
C TYR A 31 -2.45 4.78 4.05
N ALA A 32 -3.26 3.79 4.43
CA ALA A 32 -4.70 3.99 4.53
C ALA A 32 -5.29 3.28 5.74
N GLU A 33 -6.43 3.78 6.21
CA GLU A 33 -7.26 3.14 7.22
C GLU A 33 -8.48 2.53 6.54
N ALA A 34 -8.84 1.32 6.93
CA ALA A 34 -9.95 0.58 6.32
C ALA A 34 -10.78 -0.12 7.39
N ARG A 35 -12.12 -0.05 7.27
CA ARG A 35 -13.03 -0.82 8.15
C ARG A 35 -12.89 -2.33 7.93
N GLU A 36 -12.81 -2.71 6.66
CA GLU A 36 -12.66 -4.10 6.23
C GLU A 36 -11.22 -4.32 5.76
N LEU A 37 -10.34 -4.68 6.70
CA LEU A 37 -8.89 -4.81 6.45
C LEU A 37 -8.58 -5.80 5.32
N GLU A 38 -9.19 -6.98 5.33
CA GLU A 38 -8.94 -8.02 4.32
C GLU A 38 -9.38 -7.61 2.92
N GLU A 39 -10.54 -6.95 2.80
CA GLU A 39 -11.02 -6.45 1.52
C GLU A 39 -10.07 -5.39 0.96
N ALA A 40 -9.66 -4.45 1.81
CA ALA A 40 -8.71 -3.40 1.45
C ALA A 40 -7.34 -3.97 1.07
N ALA A 41 -6.82 -4.92 1.85
CA ALA A 41 -5.56 -5.59 1.55
C ALA A 41 -5.64 -6.40 0.24
N GLY A 42 -6.78 -7.03 -0.04
CA GLY A 42 -7.06 -7.68 -1.33
C GLY A 42 -6.94 -6.70 -2.51
N LYS A 43 -7.59 -5.54 -2.42
CA LYS A 43 -7.51 -4.46 -3.43
C LYS A 43 -6.08 -3.99 -3.66
N VAL A 44 -5.28 -3.88 -2.59
CA VAL A 44 -3.86 -3.52 -2.69
C VAL A 44 -3.07 -4.61 -3.41
N GLY A 45 -3.23 -5.87 -3.00
CA GLY A 45 -2.56 -7.01 -3.62
C GLY A 45 -2.87 -7.14 -5.11
N ASP A 46 -4.14 -6.99 -5.49
CA ASP A 46 -4.58 -7.04 -6.89
C ASP A 46 -4.02 -5.88 -7.71
N THR A 47 -3.97 -4.68 -7.14
CA THR A 47 -3.38 -3.50 -7.77
C THR A 47 -1.89 -3.69 -8.03
N ILE A 48 -1.15 -4.18 -7.02
CA ILE A 48 0.28 -4.48 -7.13
C ILE A 48 0.53 -5.49 -8.26
N ARG A 49 -0.25 -6.58 -8.30
CA ARG A 49 -0.15 -7.61 -9.36
C ARG A 49 -0.48 -7.03 -10.75
N ARG A 50 -1.51 -6.19 -10.86
CA ARG A 50 -1.90 -5.53 -12.13
C ARG A 50 -0.79 -4.61 -12.66
N LEU A 51 -0.01 -4.01 -11.78
CA LEU A 51 1.16 -3.18 -12.13
C LEU A 51 2.41 -4.01 -12.47
N GLY A 52 2.32 -5.35 -12.47
CA GLY A 52 3.45 -6.24 -12.74
C GLY A 52 4.49 -6.25 -11.63
N LEU A 53 4.10 -5.89 -10.40
CA LEU A 53 4.97 -5.86 -9.24
C LEU A 53 4.78 -7.13 -8.41
N GLU A 54 5.86 -7.61 -7.79
CA GLU A 54 5.83 -8.71 -6.83
C GLU A 54 6.13 -8.18 -5.43
N ALA A 55 5.08 -7.91 -4.66
CA ALA A 55 5.22 -7.52 -3.26
C ALA A 55 4.83 -8.68 -2.34
N ARG A 56 5.54 -8.80 -1.21
CA ARG A 56 5.18 -9.69 -0.11
C ARG A 56 4.19 -8.97 0.81
N ARG A 57 3.08 -9.64 1.15
CA ARG A 57 2.18 -9.23 2.23
C ARG A 57 2.69 -9.77 3.57
N LEU A 58 2.68 -8.93 4.59
CA LEU A 58 2.94 -9.25 5.99
C LEU A 58 1.73 -8.81 6.81
N ASP A 59 1.15 -9.74 7.55
CA ASP A 59 0.02 -9.46 8.43
C ASP A 59 0.51 -9.19 9.86
N GLN A 60 0.02 -8.08 10.42
CA GLN A 60 0.16 -7.64 11.81
C GLN A 60 -1.26 -7.53 12.39
N GLU A 61 -1.44 -7.66 13.71
CA GLU A 61 -2.77 -7.81 14.35
C GLU A 61 -3.86 -6.89 13.78
N ASP A 62 -3.53 -5.62 13.53
CA ASP A 62 -4.44 -4.61 13.02
C ASP A 62 -4.00 -4.00 11.67
N ALA A 63 -3.07 -4.63 10.94
CA ALA A 63 -2.55 -4.06 9.71
C ALA A 63 -2.04 -5.09 8.69
N ALA A 64 -2.20 -4.76 7.40
CA ALA A 64 -1.58 -5.45 6.27
C ALA A 64 -0.47 -4.58 5.67
N ILE A 65 0.74 -5.13 5.60
CA ILE A 65 1.95 -4.42 5.15
C ILE A 65 2.45 -5.05 3.85
N PHE A 66 2.68 -4.25 2.82
CA PHE A 66 3.20 -4.70 1.53
C PHE A 66 4.65 -4.26 1.34
N VAL A 67 5.52 -5.23 1.04
CA VAL A 67 6.96 -5.04 0.90
C VAL A 67 7.41 -5.43 -0.51
N LEU A 68 8.05 -4.51 -1.23
CA LEU A 68 8.62 -4.73 -2.57
C LEU A 68 10.14 -4.57 -2.50
N LYS A 69 10.90 -5.59 -2.90
CA LYS A 69 12.39 -5.56 -2.90
C LYS A 69 13.02 -5.14 -1.56
N GLY A 70 12.37 -5.45 -0.43
CA GLY A 70 12.83 -5.10 0.91
C GLY A 70 12.35 -3.74 1.43
N GLU A 71 11.63 -2.95 0.62
CA GLU A 71 11.07 -1.66 0.99
C GLU A 71 9.56 -1.78 1.27
N VAL A 72 9.08 -1.15 2.34
CA VAL A 72 7.63 -1.06 2.60
C VAL A 72 7.02 -0.04 1.65
N ILE A 73 6.00 -0.46 0.91
CA ILE A 73 5.34 0.39 -0.11
C ILE A 73 3.89 0.73 0.26
N ALA A 74 3.23 -0.10 1.06
CA ALA A 74 1.89 0.19 1.56
C ALA A 74 1.65 -0.40 2.96
N ILE A 75 0.92 0.33 3.78
CA ILE A 75 0.39 -0.11 5.08
C ILE A 75 -1.10 0.20 5.08
N ILE A 76 -1.92 -0.83 5.29
CA ILE A 76 -3.36 -0.71 5.50
C ILE A 76 -3.65 -1.06 6.94
N LYS A 77 -4.17 -0.12 7.73
CA LYS A 77 -4.52 -0.33 9.14
C LYS A 77 -6.04 -0.50 9.27
N ALA A 78 -6.48 -1.39 10.15
CA ALA A 78 -7.88 -1.50 10.52
C ALA A 78 -8.35 -0.21 11.21
N TRP A 79 -9.47 0.35 10.76
CA TRP A 79 -10.11 1.48 11.42
C TRP A 79 -10.73 0.98 12.73
N THR A 80 -10.21 1.49 13.85
CA THR A 80 -10.72 1.26 15.21
C THR A 80 -11.63 2.38 15.69
#